data_AF-A0A356KP29-F1
#
_entry.id   AF-A0A356KP29-F1
#
_cell.length_a   1.000
_cell.length_b   1.000
_cell.length_c   1.000
_cell.angle_alpha   90.00
_cell.angle_beta   90.00
_cell.angle_gamma   90.00
#
_symmetry.space_group_name_H-M   'P 1'
#
loop_
_entity.id
_entity.type
_entity.pdbx_description
1 polymer ?
#
loop_
_entity_poly.entity_id
_entity_poly.type
_entity_poly.pdbx_seq_one_letter_code
_entity_poly.pdbx_strand_id
1 'polypeptide(L)'
;MPGMRELKLLNLKRWRAHVDALSTGIDPAQRETPTAGALFNLPNPRNNGKFVKPYNRVKDEQEPMRGHETWVSPRDYRRVDRPGNPDDWQTTRQAVPQYGRDWTSVDVASVHKYRIPVTSVTRKVGDLRICCCCGFRPTGAQWIWMLNLLCFLAHSGMIYATLYFAYFRHDRNWLTETEHLMIPIYRIRTVPTQYMLDNNLSKWSDGWNNSLTSDEPNSGLFLYDNAMPINFASLIIAFFATSALFHFWALIFGAFERYWFWYWRQLDDCFAYWRWAEYSISASIMSIALAITLGIREQNTLAGLFMLTWSCQAFGFLVEYISVPKAYADTVNHKYPVGPLQMKKFADPKNNDYGKTDYYQDPHALKLISQTEWEADRPLYDIKDPKQPIALERIDWLVRAQRTRNWIRRMVPHIFGWFTMTSVWFILIVQLENAKRDIDEISDINIPDWVNALIYGTFLIFMQFAFVQIVFQRLNPGFYWATELAYCILSLTAKLYLGLFILINVIMAD
;
A
#
# COMPACT_ATOMS: atom_id res chain seq x y z
N MET A 1 18.28 -20.40 22.73
CA MET A 1 18.76 -19.02 22.48
C MET A 1 19.28 -18.40 23.78
N PRO A 2 20.61 -18.21 23.93
CA PRO A 2 21.22 -17.71 25.17
C PRO A 2 20.88 -16.23 25.51
N GLY A 3 20.72 -15.35 24.51
CA GLY A 3 20.55 -13.91 24.71
C GLY A 3 19.21 -13.47 25.35
N MET A 4 18.16 -14.29 25.26
CA MET A 4 16.85 -13.94 25.85
C MET A 4 16.85 -14.06 27.39
N ARG A 5 17.75 -14.88 27.95
CA ARG A 5 17.89 -15.08 29.40
C ARG A 5 18.65 -13.92 30.06
N GLU A 6 19.67 -13.40 29.37
CA GLU A 6 20.43 -12.23 29.82
C GLU A 6 19.60 -10.94 29.79
N LEU A 7 18.77 -10.75 28.76
CA LEU A 7 17.89 -9.58 28.67
C LEU A 7 16.86 -9.53 29.81
N LYS A 8 16.32 -10.69 30.19
CA LYS A 8 15.40 -10.83 31.34
C LYS A 8 16.11 -10.53 32.67
N LEU A 9 17.35 -10.97 32.84
CA LEU A 9 18.15 -10.72 34.05
C LEU A 9 18.53 -9.24 34.19
N LEU A 10 18.85 -8.56 33.09
CA LEU A 10 19.15 -7.12 33.07
C LEU A 10 17.93 -6.27 33.44
N ASN A 11 16.76 -6.62 32.93
CA ASN A 11 15.52 -5.92 33.27
C ASN A 11 15.10 -6.15 34.73
N LEU A 12 15.30 -7.37 35.26
CA LEU A 12 15.01 -7.67 36.66
C LEU A 12 15.91 -6.87 37.62
N LYS A 13 17.21 -6.76 37.31
CA LYS A 13 18.16 -5.95 38.11
C LYS A 13 17.83 -4.46 38.09
N ARG A 14 17.45 -3.92 36.92
CA ARG A 14 17.01 -2.52 36.78
C ARG A 14 15.72 -2.23 37.55
N TRP A 15 14.77 -3.16 37.50
CA TRP A 15 13.52 -3.04 38.26
C TRP A 15 13.76 -3.03 39.77
N ARG A 16 14.60 -3.94 40.28
CA ARG A 16 14.97 -3.96 41.71
C ARG A 16 15.66 -2.67 42.15
N ALA A 17 16.62 -2.17 41.38
CA ALA A 17 17.30 -0.90 41.68
C ALA A 17 16.33 0.30 41.72
N HIS A 18 15.29 0.29 40.88
CA HIS A 18 14.24 1.32 40.90
C HIS A 18 13.36 1.21 42.15
N VAL A 19 12.96 -0.01 42.53
CA VAL A 19 12.16 -0.27 43.73
C VAL A 19 12.95 0.06 45.01
N ASP A 20 14.24 -0.31 45.07
CA ASP A 20 15.11 0.01 46.20
C ASP A 20 15.29 1.53 46.36
N ALA A 21 15.45 2.26 45.25
CA ALA A 21 15.51 3.74 45.24
C ALA A 21 14.19 4.42 45.64
N LEU A 22 13.05 3.74 45.52
CA LEU A 22 11.76 4.21 46.04
C LEU A 22 11.63 3.95 47.54
N SER A 23 12.30 2.94 48.08
CA SER A 23 12.18 2.52 49.48
C SER A 23 13.03 3.34 50.47
N THR A 24 14.01 4.13 50.00
CA THR A 24 14.95 4.86 50.87
C THR A 24 14.43 6.17 51.48
N GLY A 25 13.14 6.50 51.33
CA GLY A 25 12.50 7.60 52.08
C GLY A 25 13.00 9.02 51.77
N ILE A 26 13.76 9.21 50.69
CA ILE A 26 14.26 10.53 50.29
C ILE A 26 13.16 11.36 49.64
N ASP A 27 12.97 12.59 50.15
CA ASP A 27 12.00 13.61 49.74
C ASP A 27 11.96 13.81 48.20
N PRO A 28 10.79 13.69 47.55
CA PRO A 28 10.62 13.86 46.10
C PRO A 28 11.14 15.20 45.56
N ALA A 29 11.17 16.26 46.38
CA ALA A 29 11.58 17.59 45.96
C ALA A 29 13.10 17.73 45.71
N GLN A 30 13.91 16.80 46.22
CA GLN A 30 15.38 16.84 46.06
C GLN A 30 15.90 15.92 44.93
N ARG A 31 15.03 15.33 44.11
CA ARG A 31 15.45 14.41 43.04
C ARG A 31 15.68 15.14 41.71
N GLU A 32 16.87 14.96 41.14
CA GLU A 32 17.06 15.06 39.69
C GLU A 32 16.20 13.99 39.02
N THR A 33 15.07 14.37 38.43
CA THR A 33 14.21 13.43 37.71
C THR A 33 14.88 13.04 36.40
N PRO A 34 15.20 11.76 36.16
CA PRO A 34 15.61 11.33 34.83
C PRO A 34 14.41 11.49 33.92
N THR A 35 14.49 12.40 32.96
CA THR A 35 13.52 12.44 31.86
C THR A 35 13.54 11.10 31.13
N ALA A 36 12.40 10.66 30.59
CA ALA A 36 12.26 9.37 29.89
C ALA A 36 13.28 9.17 28.73
N GLY A 37 13.96 10.22 28.28
CA GLY A 37 15.09 10.14 27.34
C GLY A 37 16.37 9.51 27.91
N ALA A 38 16.56 9.48 29.23
CA ALA A 38 17.74 8.87 29.85
C ALA A 38 17.76 7.34 29.76
N LEU A 39 16.61 6.70 29.50
CA LEU A 39 16.49 5.24 29.32
C LEU A 39 16.96 4.73 27.95
N PHE A 40 17.23 5.62 26.99
CA PHE A 40 17.60 5.28 25.61
C PHE A 40 18.96 5.83 25.15
N ASN A 41 19.78 6.39 26.06
CA ASN A 41 21.13 6.81 25.70
C ASN A 41 22.05 5.58 25.55
N LEU A 42 22.19 5.10 24.31
CA LEU A 42 23.33 4.27 23.93
C LEU A 42 24.61 5.13 23.94
N PRO A 43 25.78 4.55 24.29
CA PRO A 43 27.05 5.27 24.27
C PRO A 43 27.35 5.80 22.86
N ASN A 44 27.71 7.08 22.77
CA ASN A 44 28.22 7.67 21.53
C ASN A 44 29.59 7.04 21.21
N PRO A 45 29.76 6.30 20.09
CA PRO A 45 31.00 5.59 19.79
C PRO A 45 32.16 6.54 19.44
N ARG A 46 31.93 7.85 19.27
CA ARG A 46 32.99 8.84 19.00
C ARG A 46 33.74 9.33 20.24
N ASN A 47 33.33 8.95 21.46
CA ASN A 47 33.85 9.58 22.69
C ASN A 47 34.44 8.59 23.71
N ASN A 48 35.25 7.62 23.24
CA ASN A 48 36.05 6.69 24.08
C ASN A 48 35.31 6.10 25.29
N GLY A 49 34.02 5.76 25.16
CA GLY A 49 33.24 5.15 26.24
C GLY A 49 32.89 6.06 27.42
N LYS A 50 33.09 7.38 27.34
CA LYS A 50 32.61 8.31 28.38
C LYS A 50 31.12 8.59 28.21
N PHE A 51 30.33 8.27 29.23
CA PHE A 51 28.91 8.62 29.31
C PHE A 51 28.76 10.15 29.23
N VAL A 52 27.89 10.63 28.32
CA VAL A 52 27.48 12.04 28.28
C VAL A 52 26.73 12.31 29.58
N LYS A 53 27.21 13.26 30.39
CA LYS A 53 26.51 13.66 31.62
C LYS A 53 25.10 14.12 31.25
N PRO A 54 24.05 13.75 32.01
CA PRO A 54 22.71 14.24 31.76
C PRO A 54 22.72 15.77 31.72
N TYR A 55 22.02 16.33 30.75
CA TYR A 55 21.86 17.78 30.60
C TYR A 55 21.24 18.33 31.89
N ASN A 56 22.02 19.10 32.65
CA ASN A 56 21.61 19.64 33.93
C ASN A 56 20.83 20.94 33.70
N ARG A 57 19.51 20.84 33.86
CA ARG A 57 18.55 21.93 33.61
C ARG A 57 18.70 23.11 34.58
N VAL A 58 19.36 22.91 35.72
CA VAL A 58 19.52 23.92 36.79
C VAL A 58 20.59 24.97 36.47
N LYS A 59 21.37 24.77 35.39
CA LYS A 59 22.43 25.70 34.98
C LYS A 59 22.10 26.49 33.72
N ASP A 60 20.84 26.52 33.31
CA ASP A 60 20.42 27.30 32.16
C ASP A 60 20.37 28.79 32.57
N GLU A 61 21.35 29.59 32.16
CA GLU A 61 21.48 31.02 32.50
C GLU A 61 20.27 31.87 32.06
N GLN A 62 19.35 31.29 31.29
CA GLN A 62 18.12 31.93 30.80
C GLN A 62 16.89 31.71 31.69
N GLU A 63 17.01 30.97 32.81
CA GLU A 63 15.90 30.77 33.75
C GLU A 63 15.28 32.08 34.31
N PRO A 64 16.03 33.16 34.59
CA PRO A 64 15.45 34.40 35.14
C PRO A 64 14.55 35.18 34.17
N MET A 65 14.59 34.89 32.87
CA MET A 65 13.80 35.64 31.86
C MET A 65 12.45 35.00 31.51
N ARG A 66 12.14 33.82 32.06
CA ARG A 66 10.82 33.20 31.90
C ARG A 66 9.90 33.58 33.05
N GLY A 67 9.19 34.70 32.86
CA GLY A 67 8.15 35.13 33.80
C GLY A 67 7.83 36.62 33.78
N HIS A 68 8.63 37.45 33.10
CA HIS A 68 8.30 38.86 32.92
C HIS A 68 7.44 39.07 31.68
N GLU A 69 6.14 39.27 31.89
CA GLU A 69 5.25 39.91 30.92
C GLU A 69 5.63 41.39 30.83
N THR A 70 6.52 41.74 29.90
CA THR A 70 6.63 43.13 29.45
C THR A 70 5.54 43.38 28.42
N TRP A 71 4.56 44.19 28.81
CA TRP A 71 3.54 44.73 27.91
C TRP A 71 4.22 45.62 26.86
N VAL A 72 4.41 45.08 25.65
CA VAL A 72 4.89 45.87 24.52
C VAL A 72 3.70 46.60 23.91
N SER A 73 3.76 47.93 23.94
CA SER A 73 2.76 48.81 23.33
C SER A 73 2.71 48.61 21.80
N PRO A 74 1.51 48.63 21.16
CA PRO A 74 1.37 48.43 19.71
C PRO A 74 2.13 49.44 18.82
N ARG A 75 2.69 50.51 19.40
CA ARG A 75 3.47 51.52 18.65
C ARG A 75 4.94 51.16 18.47
N ASP A 76 5.47 50.14 19.16
CA ASP A 76 6.90 49.79 19.13
C ASP A 76 7.26 48.71 18.09
N TYR A 77 6.34 48.38 17.16
CA TYR A 77 6.59 47.40 16.08
C TYR A 77 7.44 47.93 14.91
N ARG A 78 8.07 49.10 15.02
CA ARG A 78 9.01 49.59 14.01
C ARG A 78 10.44 49.46 14.53
N ARG A 79 11.13 48.44 14.02
CA ARG A 79 12.49 47.97 14.34
C ARG A 79 12.55 46.94 15.46
N VAL A 80 12.04 45.74 15.19
CA VAL A 80 12.78 44.56 15.64
C VAL A 80 13.93 44.42 14.66
N ASP A 81 15.12 44.82 15.10
CA ASP A 81 16.34 44.69 14.30
C ASP A 81 16.46 43.25 13.80
N ARG A 82 16.75 43.12 12.49
CA ARG A 82 17.17 41.84 11.92
C ARG A 82 18.37 41.38 12.76
N PRO A 83 18.36 40.17 13.34
CA PRO A 83 19.58 39.64 13.95
C PRO A 83 20.66 39.60 12.87
N GLY A 84 21.84 40.12 13.20
CA GLY A 84 22.92 40.37 12.24
C GLY A 84 23.50 39.13 11.58
N ASN A 85 23.08 37.93 12.01
CA ASN A 85 23.54 36.67 11.44
C ASN A 85 22.36 35.74 11.06
N PRO A 86 22.21 35.37 9.78
CA PRO A 86 21.19 34.43 9.30
C PRO A 86 21.26 33.02 9.92
N ASP A 87 22.39 32.63 10.49
CA ASP A 87 22.62 31.26 10.98
C ASP A 87 21.95 30.94 12.33
N ASP A 88 21.62 31.96 13.14
CA ASP A 88 20.98 31.77 14.45
C ASP A 88 19.51 31.29 14.35
N TRP A 89 18.89 31.42 13.18
CA TRP A 89 17.53 30.93 12.95
C TRP A 89 17.41 29.41 12.87
N GLN A 90 18.52 28.68 12.72
CA GLN A 90 18.51 27.23 12.43
C GLN A 90 18.62 26.36 13.69
N THR A 91 19.10 26.90 14.82
CA THR A 91 19.44 26.10 16.02
C THR A 91 18.24 25.79 16.92
N THR A 92 17.13 26.53 16.83
CA THR A 92 16.01 26.43 17.78
C THR A 92 14.79 25.63 17.29
N ARG A 93 14.83 24.99 16.12
CA ARG A 93 13.74 24.12 15.64
C ARG A 93 14.21 22.69 15.42
N GLN A 94 13.66 21.74 16.20
CA GLN A 94 13.82 20.29 16.03
C GLN A 94 13.11 19.74 14.77
N ALA A 95 13.27 20.41 13.63
CA ALA A 95 13.10 19.81 12.31
C ALA A 95 14.41 20.07 11.58
N VAL A 96 15.38 19.16 11.77
CA VAL A 96 16.72 19.24 11.18
C VAL A 96 16.56 19.44 9.67
N PRO A 97 16.99 20.58 9.10
CA PRO A 97 17.10 20.73 7.65
C PRO A 97 18.08 19.67 7.18
N GLN A 98 17.67 18.83 6.23
CA GLN A 98 18.59 17.88 5.65
C GLN A 98 19.58 18.66 4.78
N TYR A 99 20.81 18.79 5.26
CA TYR A 99 21.97 19.18 4.44
C TYR A 99 22.43 17.95 3.65
N GLY A 100 21.58 17.47 2.75
CA GLY A 100 21.98 16.47 1.75
C GLY A 100 22.25 17.19 0.43
N ARG A 101 23.49 17.18 -0.05
CA ARG A 101 23.82 17.50 -1.46
C ARG A 101 23.47 16.30 -2.34
N ASP A 102 22.27 15.79 -2.20
CA ASP A 102 21.83 14.65 -2.98
C ASP A 102 21.39 15.26 -4.32
N TRP A 103 21.90 14.76 -5.43
CA TRP A 103 21.64 15.30 -6.78
C TRP A 103 20.16 15.28 -7.20
N THR A 104 19.30 14.67 -6.37
CA THR A 104 17.84 14.63 -6.49
C THR A 104 17.11 15.58 -5.54
N SER A 105 17.81 16.30 -4.66
CA SER A 105 17.23 17.17 -3.64
C SER A 105 16.87 18.55 -4.19
N VAL A 106 15.72 19.08 -3.77
CA VAL A 106 15.29 20.44 -4.12
C VAL A 106 16.02 21.47 -3.24
N ASP A 107 16.44 22.58 -3.87
CA ASP A 107 17.07 23.75 -3.21
C ASP A 107 16.35 24.10 -1.90
N VAL A 108 17.14 24.35 -0.86
CA VAL A 108 16.68 24.65 0.51
C VAL A 108 15.76 25.87 0.54
N ALA A 109 15.91 26.79 -0.42
CA ALA A 109 15.09 27.99 -0.57
C ALA A 109 13.79 27.78 -1.37
N SER A 110 13.51 26.59 -1.89
CA SER A 110 12.32 26.36 -2.72
C SER A 110 11.04 26.41 -1.88
N VAL A 111 10.10 27.28 -2.29
CA VAL A 111 8.73 27.38 -1.74
C VAL A 111 7.95 26.07 -1.90
N HIS A 112 8.41 25.17 -2.78
CA HIS A 112 7.81 23.87 -3.04
C HIS A 112 8.41 22.75 -2.18
N LYS A 113 9.31 23.07 -1.23
CA LYS A 113 9.90 22.09 -0.32
C LYS A 113 8.86 21.66 0.72
N TYR A 114 8.09 20.65 0.36
CA TYR A 114 7.16 19.99 1.27
C TYR A 114 7.92 19.50 2.51
N ARG A 115 7.42 19.83 3.71
CA ARG A 115 7.95 19.25 4.94
C ARG A 115 7.56 17.78 5.01
N ILE A 116 8.47 16.91 4.60
CA ILE A 116 8.36 15.46 4.77
C ILE A 116 8.19 15.16 6.27
N PRO A 117 7.11 14.49 6.71
CA PRO A 117 6.89 14.20 8.12
C PRO A 117 7.98 13.25 8.64
N VAL A 118 8.34 13.36 9.92
CA VAL A 118 9.33 12.46 10.56
C VAL A 118 8.92 10.99 10.53
N THR A 119 7.63 10.71 10.39
CA THR A 119 7.07 9.36 10.23
C THR A 119 7.12 8.83 8.81
N SER A 120 7.50 9.66 7.83
CA SER A 120 7.50 9.31 6.41
C SER A 120 8.44 8.15 6.10
N VAL A 121 8.06 7.33 5.13
CA VAL A 121 8.85 6.19 4.64
C VAL A 121 10.26 6.60 4.21
N THR A 122 10.45 7.81 3.66
CA THR A 122 11.79 8.28 3.28
C THR A 122 12.73 8.53 4.43
N ARG A 123 12.20 8.81 5.62
CA ARG A 123 13.02 9.12 6.79
C ARG A 123 13.35 7.90 7.65
N LYS A 124 12.73 6.74 7.35
CA LYS A 124 13.01 5.50 8.07
C LYS A 124 14.32 4.91 7.59
N VAL A 125 15.37 5.06 8.39
CA VAL A 125 16.65 4.41 8.13
C VAL A 125 16.59 2.97 8.62
N GLY A 126 16.86 2.00 7.75
CA GLY A 126 16.97 0.60 8.15
C GLY A 126 18.31 0.31 8.83
N ASP A 127 18.31 -0.55 9.84
CA ASP A 127 19.54 -1.00 10.53
C ASP A 127 20.23 -2.17 9.81
N LEU A 128 19.70 -2.65 8.67
CA LEU A 128 20.25 -3.79 7.96
C LEU A 128 21.57 -3.43 7.28
N ARG A 129 22.67 -4.05 7.73
CA ARG A 129 23.99 -3.95 7.09
C ARG A 129 24.11 -5.05 6.03
N ILE A 130 24.01 -4.68 4.76
CA ILE A 130 24.37 -5.58 3.66
C ILE A 130 25.91 -5.65 3.58
N CYS A 131 26.47 -6.85 3.47
CA CYS A 131 27.91 -7.13 3.40
C CYS A 131 28.73 -6.58 4.58
N CYS A 132 28.56 -7.20 5.76
CA CYS A 132 29.36 -7.29 7.01
C CYS A 132 30.46 -6.27 7.40
N CYS A 133 30.99 -5.43 6.52
CA CYS A 133 32.11 -4.52 6.76
C CYS A 133 31.89 -3.09 6.20
N CYS A 134 31.05 -2.90 5.18
CA CYS A 134 30.84 -1.59 4.52
C CYS A 134 29.36 -1.19 4.59
N GLY A 135 28.98 -0.50 5.68
CA GLY A 135 27.59 -0.30 6.08
C GLY A 135 26.81 0.72 5.26
N PHE A 136 26.41 0.36 4.04
CA PHE A 136 25.28 1.03 3.39
C PHE A 136 24.03 0.77 4.24
N ARG A 137 23.36 1.84 4.70
CA ARG A 137 22.14 1.77 5.50
C ARG A 137 20.97 2.34 4.69
N PRO A 138 20.39 1.55 3.78
CA PRO A 138 19.34 2.06 2.94
C PRO A 138 18.11 2.48 3.76
N THR A 139 17.51 3.60 3.38
CA THR A 139 16.20 4.01 3.91
C THR A 139 15.10 3.07 3.42
N GLY A 140 13.94 3.06 4.08
CA GLY A 140 12.77 2.29 3.63
C GLY A 140 12.37 2.65 2.21
N ALA A 141 12.48 3.93 1.83
CA ALA A 141 12.26 4.38 0.46
C ALA A 141 13.29 3.79 -0.53
N GLN A 142 14.57 3.78 -0.17
CA GLN A 142 15.61 3.16 -1.01
C GLN A 142 15.36 1.66 -1.20
N TRP A 143 14.93 0.95 -0.15
CA TRP A 143 14.53 -0.46 -0.26
C TRP A 143 13.36 -0.68 -1.20
N ILE A 144 12.30 0.10 -1.07
CA ILE A 144 11.12 0.01 -1.95
C ILE A 144 11.50 0.33 -3.40
N TRP A 145 12.32 1.35 -3.62
CA TRP A 145 12.76 1.71 -4.95
C TRP A 145 13.63 0.62 -5.59
N MET A 146 14.61 0.07 -4.85
CA MET A 146 15.44 -1.05 -5.32
C MET A 146 14.61 -2.30 -5.60
N LEU A 147 13.60 -2.58 -4.77
CA LEU A 147 12.69 -3.71 -5.00
C LEU A 147 11.86 -3.51 -6.28
N ASN A 148 11.34 -2.30 -6.52
CA ASN A 148 10.66 -1.99 -7.77
C ASN A 148 11.59 -2.15 -8.99
N LEU A 149 12.88 -1.83 -8.84
CA LEU A 149 13.86 -2.03 -9.91
C LEU A 149 14.06 -3.51 -10.20
N LEU A 150 14.20 -4.32 -9.15
CA LEU A 150 14.32 -5.78 -9.28
C LEU A 150 13.07 -6.38 -9.94
N CYS A 151 11.88 -5.98 -9.50
CA CYS A 151 10.62 -6.43 -10.09
C CYS A 151 10.52 -6.02 -11.56
N PHE A 152 10.84 -4.77 -11.91
CA PHE A 152 10.85 -4.29 -13.29
C PHE A 152 11.76 -5.12 -14.19
N LEU A 153 13.00 -5.37 -13.75
CA LEU A 153 13.97 -6.17 -14.50
C LEU A 153 13.52 -7.62 -14.65
N ALA A 154 12.99 -8.23 -13.58
CA ALA A 154 12.53 -9.60 -13.62
C ALA A 154 11.31 -9.79 -14.54
N HIS A 155 10.32 -8.89 -14.48
CA HIS A 155 9.18 -8.93 -15.39
C HIS A 155 9.59 -8.67 -16.84
N SER A 156 10.48 -7.71 -17.09
CA SER A 156 11.02 -7.44 -18.43
C SER A 156 11.80 -8.65 -18.98
N GLY A 157 12.59 -9.30 -18.12
CA GLY A 157 13.28 -10.54 -18.46
C GLY A 157 12.32 -11.66 -18.85
N MET A 158 11.20 -11.81 -18.16
CA MET A 158 10.17 -12.79 -18.52
C MET A 158 9.43 -12.47 -19.82
N ILE A 159 9.20 -11.19 -20.13
CA ILE A 159 8.65 -10.78 -21.43
C ILE A 159 9.61 -11.22 -22.54
N TYR A 160 10.90 -10.92 -22.39
CA TYR A 160 11.93 -11.33 -23.35
C TYR A 160 12.03 -12.84 -23.48
N ALA A 161 12.06 -13.58 -22.36
CA ALA A 161 12.11 -15.04 -22.37
C ALA A 161 10.90 -15.64 -23.10
N THR A 162 9.69 -15.11 -22.84
CA THR A 162 8.46 -15.57 -23.50
C THR A 162 8.52 -15.30 -25.01
N LEU A 163 8.94 -14.10 -25.43
CA LEU A 163 9.13 -13.77 -26.84
C LEU A 163 10.17 -14.68 -27.52
N TYR A 164 11.27 -14.95 -26.82
CA TYR A 164 12.34 -15.82 -27.33
C TYR A 164 11.85 -17.24 -27.57
N PHE A 165 11.26 -17.88 -26.56
CA PHE A 165 10.80 -19.27 -26.69
C PHE A 165 9.55 -19.44 -27.54
N ALA A 166 8.66 -18.45 -27.58
CA ALA A 166 7.45 -18.52 -28.40
C ALA A 166 7.71 -18.21 -29.89
N TYR A 167 8.64 -17.31 -30.20
CA TYR A 167 8.82 -16.79 -31.56
C TYR A 167 10.27 -16.81 -32.04
N PHE A 168 11.19 -16.12 -31.35
CA PHE A 168 12.52 -15.86 -31.90
C PHE A 168 13.37 -17.14 -32.08
N ARG A 169 13.21 -18.15 -31.22
CA ARG A 169 13.92 -19.44 -31.38
C ARG A 169 13.53 -20.20 -32.64
N HIS A 170 12.36 -19.88 -33.21
CA HIS A 170 11.76 -20.53 -34.37
C HIS A 170 11.84 -19.65 -35.62
N ASP A 171 12.60 -18.55 -35.58
CA ASP A 171 12.68 -17.53 -36.63
C ASP A 171 11.30 -16.94 -37.03
N ARG A 172 10.34 -16.91 -36.08
CA ARG A 172 8.98 -16.41 -36.33
C ARG A 172 8.80 -14.95 -35.94
N ASN A 173 7.96 -14.24 -36.70
CA ASN A 173 7.57 -12.88 -36.36
C ASN A 173 6.39 -12.87 -35.36
N TRP A 174 6.63 -12.38 -34.15
CA TRP A 174 5.64 -12.33 -33.07
C TRP A 174 4.37 -11.49 -33.38
N LEU A 175 4.40 -10.62 -34.39
CA LEU A 175 3.25 -9.81 -34.80
C LEU A 175 2.38 -10.48 -35.87
N THR A 176 2.96 -11.30 -36.72
CA THR A 176 2.28 -11.84 -37.92
C THR A 176 2.13 -13.35 -37.90
N GLU A 177 3.05 -14.08 -37.26
CA GLU A 177 3.14 -15.55 -37.29
C GLU A 177 2.82 -16.13 -35.92
N THR A 178 1.55 -16.04 -35.56
CA THR A 178 1.06 -16.36 -34.20
C THR A 178 0.20 -17.61 -34.14
N GLU A 179 -0.06 -18.25 -35.28
CA GLU A 179 -1.05 -19.33 -35.45
C GLU A 179 -0.78 -20.56 -34.57
N HIS A 180 0.48 -20.90 -34.29
CA HIS A 180 0.85 -22.08 -33.47
C HIS A 180 0.48 -21.96 -32.00
N LEU A 181 0.20 -20.75 -31.52
CA LEU A 181 -0.16 -20.48 -30.13
C LEU A 181 -1.58 -19.95 -29.99
N MET A 182 -2.36 -20.02 -31.07
CA MET A 182 -3.76 -19.60 -31.09
C MET A 182 -4.64 -20.69 -30.49
N ILE A 183 -5.36 -20.32 -29.44
CA ILE A 183 -6.32 -21.18 -28.78
C ILE A 183 -7.74 -20.71 -29.16
N PRO A 184 -8.56 -21.56 -29.80
CA PRO A 184 -9.92 -21.18 -30.19
C PRO A 184 -10.79 -20.92 -28.96
N ILE A 185 -11.66 -19.92 -29.05
CA ILE A 185 -12.61 -19.55 -27.98
C ILE A 185 -14.01 -19.77 -28.52
N TYR A 186 -14.84 -20.44 -27.74
CA TYR A 186 -16.19 -20.80 -28.13
C TYR A 186 -17.23 -19.92 -27.44
N ARG A 187 -18.35 -19.72 -28.11
CA ARG A 187 -19.54 -19.06 -27.59
C ARG A 187 -20.68 -20.05 -27.57
N ILE A 188 -21.38 -20.11 -26.44
CA ILE A 188 -22.66 -20.81 -26.36
C ILE A 188 -23.70 -20.03 -27.18
N ARG A 189 -24.35 -20.69 -28.14
CA ARG A 189 -25.61 -20.20 -28.73
C ARG A 189 -26.72 -21.21 -28.46
N THR A 190 -27.87 -20.68 -28.05
CA THR A 190 -29.10 -21.46 -28.01
C THR A 190 -29.71 -21.42 -29.40
N VAL A 191 -29.82 -22.58 -30.03
CA VAL A 191 -30.63 -22.71 -31.25
C VAL A 191 -32.09 -22.85 -30.79
N PRO A 192 -32.99 -21.96 -31.24
CA PRO A 192 -34.40 -22.01 -30.88
C PRO A 192 -34.97 -23.36 -31.30
N THR A 193 -35.82 -23.92 -30.45
CA THR A 193 -36.50 -25.17 -30.81
C THR A 193 -37.40 -24.96 -32.03
N GLN A 194 -37.67 -26.02 -32.80
CA GLN A 194 -38.66 -25.97 -33.86
C GLN A 194 -40.00 -25.44 -33.31
N TYR A 195 -40.40 -25.85 -32.11
CA TYR A 195 -41.55 -25.29 -31.40
C TYR A 195 -41.46 -23.77 -31.19
N MET A 196 -40.29 -23.24 -30.80
CA MET A 196 -40.10 -21.78 -30.65
C MET A 196 -40.18 -21.05 -31.97
N LEU A 197 -39.68 -21.64 -33.06
CA LEU A 197 -39.82 -21.10 -34.42
C LEU A 197 -41.28 -21.12 -34.87
N ASP A 198 -41.96 -22.26 -34.73
CA ASP A 198 -43.36 -22.50 -35.12
C ASP A 198 -44.34 -21.59 -34.34
N ASN A 199 -44.04 -21.29 -33.08
CA ASN A 199 -44.88 -20.44 -32.22
C ASN A 199 -44.44 -18.97 -32.19
N ASN A 200 -43.52 -18.55 -33.07
CA ASN A 200 -43.03 -17.17 -33.15
C ASN A 200 -42.43 -16.65 -31.81
N LEU A 201 -41.91 -17.56 -30.99
CA LEU A 201 -41.35 -17.28 -29.67
C LEU A 201 -39.88 -16.85 -29.74
N SER A 202 -39.27 -16.79 -30.93
CA SER A 202 -37.87 -16.36 -31.13
C SER A 202 -37.69 -14.83 -31.12
N LYS A 203 -38.77 -14.04 -31.13
CA LYS A 203 -38.77 -12.56 -31.23
C LYS A 203 -38.32 -11.80 -29.97
N TRP A 204 -37.41 -12.35 -29.14
CA TRP A 204 -37.01 -11.70 -27.89
C TRP A 204 -36.06 -10.50 -28.06
N SER A 205 -35.42 -10.29 -29.23
CA SER A 205 -34.86 -8.99 -29.63
C SER A 205 -34.46 -8.96 -31.11
N ASP A 206 -34.55 -7.79 -31.75
CA ASP A 206 -34.23 -7.61 -33.19
C ASP A 206 -32.76 -7.93 -33.56
N GLY A 207 -31.86 -8.02 -32.57
CA GLY A 207 -30.45 -8.42 -32.76
C GLY A 207 -30.19 -9.93 -32.71
N TRP A 208 -31.16 -10.73 -32.22
CA TRP A 208 -31.02 -12.18 -32.07
C TRP A 208 -31.49 -12.95 -33.33
N ASN A 209 -32.37 -12.34 -34.13
CA ASN A 209 -33.10 -13.03 -35.21
C ASN A 209 -32.25 -13.31 -36.46
N ASN A 210 -31.18 -12.56 -36.72
CA ASN A 210 -30.38 -12.72 -37.95
C ASN A 210 -29.39 -13.90 -37.91
N SER A 211 -29.38 -14.69 -36.83
CA SER A 211 -28.54 -15.88 -36.67
C SER A 211 -29.34 -17.19 -36.63
N LEU A 212 -30.67 -17.14 -36.77
CA LEU A 212 -31.57 -18.26 -36.41
C LEU A 212 -32.06 -19.10 -37.60
N THR A 213 -31.45 -18.97 -38.78
CA THR A 213 -31.77 -19.80 -39.95
C THR A 213 -30.94 -21.08 -39.97
N SER A 214 -30.88 -21.82 -38.86
CA SER A 214 -30.33 -23.18 -38.91
C SER A 214 -31.46 -24.13 -39.31
N ASP A 215 -31.34 -24.77 -40.47
CA ASP A 215 -32.19 -25.88 -40.91
C ASP A 215 -31.97 -27.17 -40.08
N GLU A 216 -31.30 -27.07 -38.92
CA GLU A 216 -30.93 -28.19 -38.09
C GLU A 216 -32.11 -28.61 -37.19
N PRO A 217 -32.58 -29.87 -37.30
CA PRO A 217 -33.80 -30.35 -36.64
C PRO A 217 -33.70 -30.51 -35.11
N ASN A 218 -32.54 -30.23 -34.52
CA ASN A 218 -32.27 -30.47 -33.10
C ASN A 218 -32.10 -29.16 -32.33
N SER A 219 -33.08 -28.87 -31.47
CA SER A 219 -32.97 -27.80 -30.48
C SER A 219 -31.91 -28.14 -29.44
N GLY A 220 -30.94 -27.26 -29.21
CA GLY A 220 -29.84 -27.57 -28.29
C GLY A 220 -28.95 -26.37 -27.93
N LEU A 221 -28.05 -26.64 -26.99
CA LEU A 221 -26.97 -25.76 -26.60
C LEU A 221 -25.73 -26.15 -27.41
N PHE A 222 -25.32 -25.30 -28.35
CA PHE A 222 -24.19 -25.58 -29.23
C PHE A 222 -23.03 -24.61 -28.95
N LEU A 223 -21.82 -25.13 -29.04
CA LEU A 223 -20.59 -24.35 -28.98
C LEU A 223 -20.19 -23.94 -30.39
N TYR A 224 -20.16 -22.64 -30.65
CA TYR A 224 -19.67 -22.08 -31.91
C TYR A 224 -18.33 -21.41 -31.69
N ASP A 225 -17.41 -21.58 -32.64
CA ASP A 225 -16.17 -20.79 -32.64
C ASP A 225 -16.53 -19.30 -32.74
N ASN A 226 -15.96 -18.51 -31.85
CA ASN A 226 -16.15 -17.06 -31.82
C ASN A 226 -15.26 -16.32 -32.83
N ALA A 227 -14.43 -17.05 -33.60
CA ALA A 227 -13.48 -16.52 -34.58
C ALA A 227 -12.49 -15.48 -34.01
N MET A 228 -12.31 -15.51 -32.69
CA MET A 228 -11.38 -14.66 -31.94
C MET A 228 -10.52 -15.55 -31.05
N PRO A 229 -9.59 -16.32 -31.63
CA PRO A 229 -8.69 -17.14 -30.85
C PRO A 229 -7.78 -16.26 -30.00
N ILE A 230 -7.33 -16.80 -28.87
CA ILE A 230 -6.41 -16.13 -27.97
C ILE A 230 -5.02 -16.70 -28.17
N ASN A 231 -4.06 -15.81 -28.45
CA ASN A 231 -2.65 -16.16 -28.44
C ASN A 231 -2.16 -16.36 -27.00
N PHE A 232 -1.75 -17.58 -26.68
CA PHE A 232 -1.42 -17.93 -25.31
C PHE A 232 -0.13 -17.26 -24.81
N ALA A 233 0.89 -17.11 -25.65
CA ALA A 233 2.10 -16.35 -25.29
C ALA A 233 1.80 -14.86 -25.07
N SER A 234 0.88 -14.28 -25.83
CA SER A 234 0.45 -12.89 -25.64
C SER A 234 -0.22 -12.67 -24.28
N LEU A 235 -0.96 -13.65 -23.74
CA LEU A 235 -1.50 -13.55 -22.37
C LEU A 235 -0.37 -13.46 -21.33
N ILE A 236 0.66 -14.31 -21.47
CA ILE A 236 1.82 -14.32 -20.57
C ILE A 236 2.56 -12.99 -20.62
N ILE A 237 2.86 -12.53 -21.85
CA ILE A 237 3.49 -11.23 -22.08
C ILE A 237 2.63 -10.11 -21.48
N ALA A 238 1.31 -10.14 -21.66
CA ALA A 238 0.43 -9.06 -21.20
C ALA A 238 0.43 -8.89 -19.67
N PHE A 239 0.36 -9.97 -18.87
CA PHE A 239 0.39 -9.81 -17.42
C PHE A 239 1.77 -9.42 -16.88
N PHE A 240 2.86 -9.86 -17.53
CA PHE A 240 4.21 -9.41 -17.19
C PHE A 240 4.46 -7.96 -17.61
N ALA A 241 4.02 -7.56 -18.80
CA ALA A 241 4.13 -6.19 -19.32
C ALA A 241 3.35 -5.20 -18.47
N THR A 242 2.14 -5.58 -18.01
CA THR A 242 1.37 -4.78 -17.06
C THR A 242 2.21 -4.50 -15.80
N SER A 243 2.77 -5.53 -15.15
CA SER A 243 3.60 -5.32 -13.96
C SER A 243 4.87 -4.53 -14.25
N ALA A 244 5.57 -4.82 -15.36
CA ALA A 244 6.75 -4.07 -15.77
C ALA A 244 6.45 -2.58 -15.93
N LEU A 245 5.32 -2.22 -16.55
CA LEU A 245 4.88 -0.84 -16.72
C LEU A 245 4.67 -0.14 -15.37
N PHE A 246 3.97 -0.78 -14.43
CA PHE A 246 3.69 -0.20 -13.11
C PHE A 246 4.93 -0.09 -12.23
N HIS A 247 5.85 -1.06 -12.29
CA HIS A 247 7.13 -0.96 -11.59
C HIS A 247 8.03 0.11 -12.22
N PHE A 248 8.05 0.23 -13.55
CA PHE A 248 8.76 1.31 -14.23
C PHE A 248 8.19 2.69 -13.86
N TRP A 249 6.87 2.81 -13.79
CA TRP A 249 6.20 4.00 -13.26
C TRP A 249 6.67 4.29 -11.82
N ALA A 250 6.68 3.31 -10.93
CA ALA A 250 7.17 3.48 -9.56
C ALA A 250 8.65 3.90 -9.51
N LEU A 251 9.49 3.44 -10.44
CA LEU A 251 10.88 3.87 -10.54
C LEU A 251 11.02 5.35 -10.92
N ILE A 252 10.24 5.80 -11.90
CA ILE A 252 10.25 7.21 -12.35
C ILE A 252 9.72 8.11 -11.24
N PHE A 253 8.52 7.83 -10.73
CA PHE A 253 7.85 8.70 -9.76
C PHE A 253 8.43 8.56 -8.35
N GLY A 254 9.09 7.43 -8.04
CA GLY A 254 9.79 7.20 -6.79
C GLY A 254 11.21 7.78 -6.73
N ALA A 255 11.88 8.02 -7.87
CA ALA A 255 13.26 8.52 -7.90
C ALA A 255 13.41 10.01 -7.55
N PHE A 256 12.41 10.83 -7.89
CA PHE A 256 12.53 12.29 -7.79
C PHE A 256 11.59 12.87 -6.72
N GLU A 257 12.12 13.78 -5.88
CA GLU A 257 11.32 14.49 -4.88
C GLU A 257 10.17 15.30 -5.50
N ARG A 258 10.33 15.78 -6.73
CA ARG A 258 9.28 16.52 -7.46
C ARG A 258 7.99 15.71 -7.64
N TYR A 259 8.12 14.39 -7.74
CA TYR A 259 7.01 13.46 -7.95
C TYR A 259 6.54 12.78 -6.67
N TRP A 260 7.02 13.24 -5.51
CA TRP A 260 6.69 12.75 -4.18
C TRP A 260 5.20 12.47 -3.96
N PHE A 261 4.35 13.35 -4.46
CA PHE A 261 2.90 13.30 -4.23
C PHE A 261 2.20 12.13 -4.92
N TRP A 262 2.76 11.63 -6.03
CA TRP A 262 2.19 10.53 -6.80
C TRP A 262 2.46 9.17 -6.16
N TYR A 263 3.62 9.00 -5.52
CA TYR A 263 4.07 7.70 -5.02
C TYR A 263 4.23 7.71 -3.50
N TRP A 264 5.25 8.40 -2.99
CA TRP A 264 5.62 8.33 -1.58
C TRP A 264 4.56 8.88 -0.62
N ARG A 265 3.90 9.99 -0.99
CA ARG A 265 2.81 10.53 -0.19
C ARG A 265 1.67 9.52 -0.01
N GLN A 266 1.33 8.80 -1.06
CA GLN A 266 0.24 7.83 -1.03
C GLN A 266 0.59 6.67 -0.09
N LEU A 267 1.84 6.20 -0.11
CA LEU A 267 2.34 5.22 0.86
C LEU A 267 2.31 5.75 2.31
N ASP A 268 2.65 7.02 2.53
CA ASP A 268 2.52 7.66 3.84
C ASP A 268 1.05 7.75 4.29
N ASP A 269 0.14 7.97 3.35
CA ASP A 269 -1.32 8.01 3.54
C ASP A 269 -1.96 6.60 3.59
N CYS A 270 -1.14 5.54 3.61
CA CYS A 270 -1.56 4.14 3.67
C CYS A 270 -2.47 3.70 2.51
N PHE A 271 -2.14 4.18 1.31
CA PHE A 271 -2.93 3.96 0.10
C PHE A 271 -2.01 3.71 -1.10
N ALA A 272 -2.32 2.71 -1.93
CA ALA A 272 -1.56 2.43 -3.15
C ALA A 272 -2.48 2.11 -4.33
N TYR A 273 -3.12 3.12 -4.91
CA TYR A 273 -4.06 2.93 -6.02
C TYR A 273 -3.43 2.27 -7.25
N TRP A 274 -2.16 2.55 -7.54
CA TRP A 274 -1.45 1.99 -8.70
C TRP A 274 -1.32 0.47 -8.61
N ARG A 275 -1.09 -0.06 -7.40
CA ARG A 275 -1.00 -1.50 -7.13
C ARG A 275 -2.31 -2.19 -7.46
N TRP A 276 -3.43 -1.62 -7.02
CA TRP A 276 -4.73 -2.19 -7.32
C TRP A 276 -5.10 -2.08 -8.80
N ALA A 277 -4.70 -0.99 -9.48
CA ALA A 277 -4.87 -0.87 -10.92
C ALA A 277 -4.06 -1.94 -11.68
N GLU A 278 -2.79 -2.13 -11.32
CA GLU A 278 -1.94 -3.20 -11.86
C GLU A 278 -2.56 -4.57 -11.64
N TYR A 279 -2.98 -4.88 -10.41
CA TYR A 279 -3.50 -6.21 -10.06
C TYR A 279 -4.85 -6.48 -10.70
N SER A 280 -5.71 -5.46 -10.82
CA SER A 280 -7.03 -5.61 -11.47
C SER A 280 -6.88 -6.09 -12.91
N ILE A 281 -5.85 -5.63 -13.62
CA ILE A 281 -5.55 -6.06 -14.99
C ILE A 281 -4.77 -7.37 -14.99
N SER A 282 -3.59 -7.38 -14.34
CA SER A 282 -2.64 -8.50 -14.43
C SER A 282 -3.18 -9.79 -13.82
N ALA A 283 -3.80 -9.75 -12.64
CA ALA A 283 -4.36 -10.95 -12.00
C ALA A 283 -5.55 -11.50 -12.80
N SER A 284 -6.35 -10.64 -13.42
CA SER A 284 -7.48 -11.06 -14.25
C SER A 284 -7.01 -11.74 -15.53
N ILE A 285 -5.96 -11.23 -16.18
CA ILE A 285 -5.31 -11.92 -17.31
C ILE A 285 -4.73 -13.28 -16.86
N MET A 286 -4.09 -13.34 -15.69
CA MET A 286 -3.60 -14.60 -15.12
C MET A 286 -4.74 -15.61 -14.87
N SER A 287 -5.91 -15.16 -14.41
CA SER A 287 -7.09 -16.04 -14.24
C SER A 287 -7.59 -16.62 -15.56
N ILE A 288 -7.57 -15.83 -16.66
CA ILE A 288 -7.88 -16.33 -18.01
C ILE A 288 -6.84 -17.37 -18.43
N ALA A 289 -5.55 -17.11 -18.21
CA ALA A 289 -4.49 -18.07 -18.54
C ALA A 289 -4.66 -19.40 -17.80
N LEU A 290 -4.96 -19.36 -16.49
CA LEU A 290 -5.26 -20.56 -15.69
C LEU A 290 -6.50 -21.31 -16.21
N ALA A 291 -7.58 -20.59 -16.50
CA ALA A 291 -8.80 -21.17 -17.04
C ALA A 291 -8.54 -21.86 -18.39
N ILE A 292 -7.75 -21.22 -19.24
CA ILE A 292 -7.37 -21.76 -20.54
C ILE A 292 -6.49 -23.01 -20.38
N THR A 293 -5.57 -23.04 -19.42
CA THR A 293 -4.80 -24.25 -19.11
C THR A 293 -5.68 -25.41 -18.67
N LEU A 294 -6.82 -25.13 -18.00
CA LEU A 294 -7.81 -26.12 -17.58
C LEU A 294 -8.82 -26.51 -18.66
N GLY A 295 -8.63 -26.06 -19.90
CA GLY A 295 -9.54 -26.35 -21.01
C GLY A 295 -10.83 -25.54 -20.99
N ILE A 296 -10.96 -24.52 -20.13
CA ILE A 296 -12.09 -23.58 -20.23
C ILE A 296 -11.89 -22.74 -21.49
N ARG A 297 -12.85 -22.85 -22.41
CA ARG A 297 -12.82 -22.18 -23.72
C ARG A 297 -14.08 -21.35 -23.97
N GLU A 298 -15.05 -21.37 -23.06
CA GLU A 298 -16.31 -20.65 -23.23
C GLU A 298 -16.16 -19.17 -22.86
N GLN A 299 -16.53 -18.30 -23.80
CA GLN A 299 -16.30 -16.86 -23.75
C GLN A 299 -16.88 -16.18 -22.50
N ASN A 300 -18.13 -16.50 -22.13
CA ASN A 300 -18.79 -15.84 -21.00
C ASN A 300 -18.17 -16.26 -19.66
N THR A 301 -17.72 -17.51 -19.56
CA THR A 301 -17.03 -18.06 -18.39
C THR A 301 -15.68 -17.38 -18.21
N LEU A 302 -14.91 -17.21 -19.30
CA LEU A 302 -13.64 -16.47 -19.27
C LEU A 302 -13.85 -14.99 -18.90
N ALA A 303 -14.88 -14.34 -19.46
CA ALA A 303 -15.24 -12.97 -19.10
C ALA A 303 -15.69 -12.86 -17.62
N GLY A 304 -16.44 -13.84 -17.13
CA GLY A 304 -16.87 -13.93 -15.74
C GLY A 304 -15.69 -14.08 -14.78
N LEU A 305 -14.73 -14.96 -15.09
CA LEU A 305 -13.50 -15.12 -14.31
C LEU A 305 -12.66 -13.83 -14.29
N PHE A 306 -12.55 -13.15 -15.43
CA PHE A 306 -11.90 -11.85 -15.50
C PHE A 306 -12.60 -10.83 -14.59
N MET A 307 -13.92 -10.69 -14.71
CA MET A 307 -14.67 -9.70 -13.92
C MET A 307 -14.69 -10.01 -12.42
N LEU A 308 -14.79 -11.28 -12.02
CA LEU A 308 -14.69 -11.68 -10.61
C LEU A 308 -13.30 -11.36 -10.04
N THR A 309 -12.24 -11.64 -10.81
CA THR A 309 -10.87 -11.32 -10.39
C THR A 309 -10.66 -9.80 -10.31
N TRP A 310 -11.14 -9.04 -11.29
CA TRP A 310 -11.14 -7.58 -11.26
C TRP A 310 -11.88 -7.05 -10.03
N SER A 311 -13.09 -7.54 -9.75
CA SER A 311 -13.87 -7.15 -8.59
C SER A 311 -13.16 -7.44 -7.28
N CYS A 312 -12.45 -8.57 -7.16
CA CYS A 312 -11.61 -8.86 -5.99
C CYS A 312 -10.59 -7.72 -5.73
N GLN A 313 -9.90 -7.27 -6.78
CA GLN A 313 -8.90 -6.20 -6.67
C GLN A 313 -9.57 -4.83 -6.39
N ALA A 314 -10.73 -4.57 -6.98
CA ALA A 314 -11.53 -3.38 -6.68
C ALA A 314 -11.96 -3.34 -5.20
N PHE A 315 -12.29 -4.48 -4.60
CA PHE A 315 -12.55 -4.54 -3.16
C PHE A 315 -11.29 -4.31 -2.32
N GLY A 316 -10.14 -4.83 -2.75
CA GLY A 316 -8.84 -4.52 -2.15
C GLY A 316 -8.54 -3.01 -2.16
N PHE A 317 -8.79 -2.35 -3.29
CA PHE A 317 -8.75 -0.90 -3.42
C PHE A 317 -9.72 -0.21 -2.47
N LEU A 318 -10.98 -0.66 -2.41
CA LEU A 318 -11.99 -0.07 -1.53
C LEU A 318 -11.56 -0.15 -0.06
N VAL A 319 -10.99 -1.26 0.40
CA VAL A 319 -10.45 -1.36 1.77
C VAL A 319 -9.43 -0.26 2.06
N GLU A 320 -8.52 0.03 1.14
CA GLU A 320 -7.54 1.12 1.35
C GLU A 320 -8.17 2.50 1.17
N TYR A 321 -9.16 2.64 0.30
CA TYR A 321 -9.82 3.90 0.04
C TYR A 321 -10.75 4.34 1.20
N ILE A 322 -11.49 3.41 1.80
CA ILE A 322 -12.51 3.70 2.82
C ILE A 322 -12.16 3.20 4.22
N SER A 323 -11.04 2.50 4.42
CA SER A 323 -10.76 1.81 5.68
C SER A 323 -9.29 1.86 6.08
N VAL A 324 -8.72 3.06 6.06
CA VAL A 324 -7.32 3.29 6.46
C VAL A 324 -7.14 3.12 7.98
N PRO A 325 -6.09 2.42 8.47
CA PRO A 325 -5.77 2.38 9.89
C PRO A 325 -5.52 3.79 10.44
N LYS A 326 -6.07 4.15 11.61
CA LYS A 326 -5.79 5.45 12.24
C LYS A 326 -4.46 5.38 12.99
N ALA A 327 -3.61 6.41 12.88
CA ALA A 327 -2.49 6.58 13.79
C ALA A 327 -3.08 6.73 15.18
N TYR A 328 -2.75 5.83 16.11
CA TYR A 328 -3.28 5.83 17.47
C TYR A 328 -3.15 7.23 18.06
N ALA A 329 -4.28 7.92 18.24
CA ALA A 329 -4.34 9.02 19.19
C ALA A 329 -4.11 8.37 20.55
N ASP A 330 -3.04 8.74 21.23
CA ASP A 330 -2.83 8.38 22.62
C ASP A 330 -4.02 8.94 23.42
N THR A 331 -4.99 8.09 23.73
CA THR A 331 -6.20 8.48 24.48
C THR A 331 -5.91 8.74 25.96
N VAL A 332 -4.72 8.36 26.45
CA VAL A 332 -4.30 8.57 27.84
C VAL A 332 -3.61 9.93 27.97
N ASN A 333 -2.71 10.27 27.05
CA ASN A 333 -1.96 11.53 27.11
C ASN A 333 -2.43 12.62 26.14
N HIS A 334 -3.48 12.39 25.35
CA HIS A 334 -3.99 13.31 24.31
C HIS A 334 -2.89 13.83 23.37
N LYS A 335 -1.85 13.02 23.17
CA LYS A 335 -0.71 13.38 22.33
C LYS A 335 -1.06 12.99 20.90
N TYR A 336 -1.86 13.83 20.25
CA TYR A 336 -1.94 13.85 18.80
C TYR A 336 -0.52 13.95 18.22
N PRO A 337 -0.25 13.60 16.94
CA PRO A 337 0.74 14.40 16.23
C PRO A 337 0.27 15.85 16.39
N VAL A 338 0.93 16.58 17.29
CA VAL A 338 0.62 17.98 17.53
C VAL A 338 1.09 18.65 16.25
N GLY A 339 0.22 18.72 15.24
CA GLY A 339 0.31 19.78 14.25
C GLY A 339 0.47 21.06 15.08
N PRO A 340 1.40 21.96 14.68
CA PRO A 340 1.89 23.04 15.52
C PRO A 340 0.76 23.61 16.36
N LEU A 341 1.00 23.76 17.68
CA LEU A 341 0.05 24.42 18.59
C LEU A 341 -0.56 25.58 17.82
N GLN A 342 -1.90 25.62 17.73
CA GLN A 342 -2.59 26.78 17.17
C GLN A 342 -2.17 27.96 18.05
N MET A 343 -1.09 28.62 17.67
CA MET A 343 -0.72 29.87 18.29
C MET A 343 -1.77 30.83 17.79
N LYS A 344 -2.67 31.25 18.70
CA LYS A 344 -3.57 32.38 18.51
C LYS A 344 -2.80 33.49 17.81
N LYS A 345 -2.97 33.61 16.50
CA LYS A 345 -2.59 34.83 15.80
C LYS A 345 -3.89 35.50 15.39
N PHE A 346 -4.17 36.56 16.16
CA PHE A 346 -5.12 37.62 15.90
C PHE A 346 -6.60 37.24 16.08
N ALA A 347 -7.01 37.13 17.35
CA ALA A 347 -8.36 37.53 17.70
C ALA A 347 -8.40 39.06 17.69
N ASP A 348 -9.13 39.66 16.75
CA ASP A 348 -9.60 41.04 16.92
C ASP A 348 -10.55 41.03 18.13
N PRO A 349 -10.27 41.79 19.21
CA PRO A 349 -11.12 41.84 20.39
C PRO A 349 -12.58 42.24 20.10
N LYS A 350 -12.86 42.80 18.92
CA LYS A 350 -14.19 43.30 18.54
C LYS A 350 -15.05 42.30 17.78
N ASN A 351 -14.48 41.23 17.23
CA ASN A 351 -15.24 40.19 16.55
C ASN A 351 -15.24 38.91 17.40
N ASN A 352 -16.43 38.48 17.82
CA ASN A 352 -16.67 37.18 18.49
C ASN A 352 -16.38 35.96 17.59
N ASP A 353 -15.71 36.16 16.46
CA ASP A 353 -15.23 35.09 15.62
C ASP A 353 -13.95 34.54 16.26
N TYR A 354 -14.12 33.51 17.10
CA TYR A 354 -13.03 32.81 17.74
C TYR A 354 -12.14 32.20 16.65
N GLY A 355 -11.06 32.92 16.33
CA GLY A 355 -10.13 32.70 15.23
C GLY A 355 -9.92 31.24 14.84
N LYS A 356 -10.66 30.81 13.81
CA LYS A 356 -10.24 29.69 12.96
C LYS A 356 -8.95 30.13 12.28
N THR A 357 -7.88 29.36 12.48
CA THR A 357 -6.61 29.64 11.81
C THR A 357 -6.81 29.34 10.33
N ASP A 358 -7.00 30.35 9.46
CA ASP A 358 -7.17 30.11 8.02
C ASP A 358 -5.88 29.52 7.42
N TYR A 359 -5.83 28.19 7.28
CA TYR A 359 -4.67 27.47 6.77
C TYR A 359 -4.53 27.62 5.25
N TYR A 360 -5.54 28.17 4.55
CA TYR A 360 -5.41 28.55 3.15
C TYR A 360 -4.53 29.79 2.98
N GLN A 361 -4.53 30.68 3.98
CA GLN A 361 -3.74 31.92 3.99
C GLN A 361 -2.45 31.83 4.81
N ASP A 362 -2.29 30.82 5.69
CA ASP A 362 -1.04 30.61 6.43
C ASP A 362 0.04 29.95 5.53
N PRO A 363 1.12 30.67 5.15
CA PRO A 363 2.19 30.12 4.33
C PRO A 363 2.99 29.00 5.03
N HIS A 364 2.72 28.74 6.32
CA HIS A 364 3.36 27.70 7.13
C HIS A 364 2.47 26.48 7.39
N ALA A 365 1.20 26.51 6.99
CA ALA A 365 0.31 25.37 7.16
C ALA A 365 0.59 24.27 6.14
N LEU A 366 0.60 23.01 6.58
CA LEU A 366 0.52 21.89 5.65
C LEU A 366 -0.79 22.03 4.89
N LYS A 367 -0.74 22.23 3.56
CA LYS A 367 -1.90 22.12 2.67
C LYS A 367 -2.45 20.69 2.73
N LEU A 368 -3.26 20.45 3.75
CA LEU A 368 -4.02 19.22 3.97
C LEU A 368 -5.18 19.20 2.97
N ILE A 369 -5.62 18.00 2.58
CA ILE A 369 -6.64 17.78 1.54
C ILE A 369 -7.99 18.38 1.93
N SER A 370 -8.24 18.65 3.22
CA SER A 370 -9.13 19.72 3.64
C SER A 370 -8.77 20.17 5.06
N GLN A 371 -8.81 21.47 5.31
CA GLN A 371 -8.63 22.04 6.66
C GLN A 371 -9.73 21.53 7.62
N THR A 372 -10.94 21.36 7.08
CA THR A 372 -12.09 20.82 7.79
C THR A 372 -11.89 19.39 8.28
N GLU A 373 -11.17 18.53 7.54
CA GLU A 373 -10.85 17.16 7.97
C GLU A 373 -9.91 17.11 9.17
N TRP A 374 -8.95 18.05 9.23
CA TRP A 374 -7.97 18.12 10.31
C TRP A 374 -8.53 18.77 11.57
N GLU A 375 -9.40 19.76 11.41
CA GLU A 375 -10.09 20.46 12.50
C GLU A 375 -11.19 19.58 13.13
N ALA A 376 -11.95 18.83 12.32
CA ALA A 376 -13.02 17.94 12.80
C ALA A 376 -12.52 16.77 13.68
N ASP A 377 -11.23 16.42 13.57
CA ASP A 377 -10.62 15.34 14.36
C ASP A 377 -10.03 15.82 15.70
N ARG A 378 -10.05 17.14 15.98
CA ARG A 378 -9.61 17.70 17.26
C ARG A 378 -10.80 17.91 18.21
N PRO A 379 -10.71 17.46 19.47
CA PRO A 379 -11.59 17.95 20.51
C PRO A 379 -11.34 19.45 20.67
N LEU A 380 -12.38 20.26 20.46
CA LEU A 380 -12.36 21.68 20.79
C LEU A 380 -12.52 21.79 22.30
N TYR A 381 -11.50 22.28 22.99
CA TYR A 381 -11.55 22.50 24.44
C TYR A 381 -12.04 23.90 24.76
N ASP A 382 -12.77 24.03 25.88
CA ASP A 382 -13.10 25.35 26.40
C ASP A 382 -11.85 26.02 26.92
N ILE A 383 -11.64 27.27 26.52
CA ILE A 383 -10.58 28.11 27.08
C ILE A 383 -10.88 28.39 28.56
N LYS A 384 -12.17 28.45 28.95
CA LYS A 384 -12.60 28.67 30.33
C LYS A 384 -12.53 27.39 31.17
N ASP A 385 -12.67 26.23 30.54
CA ASP A 385 -12.49 24.93 31.18
C ASP A 385 -11.71 23.98 30.25
N PRO A 386 -10.36 24.03 30.24
CA PRO A 386 -9.54 23.20 29.36
C PRO A 386 -9.66 21.69 29.64
N LYS A 387 -10.42 21.29 30.67
CA LYS A 387 -10.74 19.90 30.96
C LYS A 387 -12.02 19.41 30.27
N GLN A 388 -12.83 20.30 29.70
CA GLN A 388 -14.08 19.95 29.01
C GLN A 388 -14.04 20.25 27.50
N PRO A 389 -14.33 19.25 26.64
CA PRO A 389 -14.52 19.50 25.21
C PRO A 389 -15.87 20.17 24.94
N ILE A 390 -15.90 21.38 24.35
CA ILE A 390 -17.12 22.18 24.14
C ILE A 390 -18.03 21.58 23.07
N ALA A 391 -17.46 21.04 21.99
CA ALA A 391 -18.20 20.39 20.93
C ALA A 391 -17.26 19.57 20.03
N LEU A 392 -17.73 18.43 19.55
CA LEU A 392 -17.20 17.83 18.34
C LEU A 392 -17.78 18.66 17.18
N GLU A 393 -16.92 19.37 16.44
CA GLU A 393 -17.35 20.09 15.23
C GLU A 393 -18.10 19.13 14.29
N ARG A 394 -19.11 19.66 13.57
CA ARG A 394 -20.12 18.90 12.84
C ARG A 394 -19.48 17.72 12.11
N ILE A 395 -19.71 16.54 12.67
CA ILE A 395 -19.05 15.30 12.27
C ILE A 395 -19.52 14.97 10.86
N ASP A 396 -18.66 15.20 9.87
CA ASP A 396 -18.94 14.73 8.52
C ASP A 396 -18.86 13.20 8.53
N TRP A 397 -20.02 12.57 8.55
CA TRP A 397 -20.16 11.14 8.77
C TRP A 397 -19.54 10.31 7.63
N LEU A 398 -19.47 10.88 6.42
CA LEU A 398 -18.78 10.30 5.27
C LEU A 398 -17.25 10.28 5.47
N VAL A 399 -16.69 11.34 6.04
CA VAL A 399 -15.25 11.46 6.35
C VAL A 399 -14.85 10.53 7.50
N ARG A 400 -15.70 10.35 8.53
CA ARG A 400 -15.48 9.33 9.57
C ARG A 400 -15.71 7.90 9.07
N ALA A 401 -16.62 7.70 8.10
CA ALA A 401 -16.83 6.38 7.51
C ALA A 401 -15.57 5.87 6.80
N GLN A 402 -14.76 6.75 6.23
CA GLN A 402 -13.44 6.41 5.66
C GLN A 402 -12.41 5.93 6.71
N ARG A 403 -12.66 6.12 8.02
CA ARG A 403 -11.64 5.97 9.08
C ARG A 403 -12.24 5.33 10.34
N THR A 404 -12.82 4.14 10.22
CA THR A 404 -13.43 3.44 11.36
C THR A 404 -12.38 2.81 12.29
N ARG A 405 -12.48 3.04 13.61
CA ARG A 405 -11.60 2.40 14.62
C ARG A 405 -11.83 0.90 14.72
N ASN A 406 -13.05 0.44 14.44
CA ASN A 406 -13.42 -0.97 14.55
C ASN A 406 -12.81 -1.75 13.39
N TRP A 407 -11.88 -2.66 13.70
CA TRP A 407 -11.24 -3.54 12.72
C TRP A 407 -12.26 -4.34 11.90
N ILE A 408 -13.34 -4.84 12.51
CA ILE A 408 -14.37 -5.62 11.80
C ILE A 408 -15.05 -4.78 10.73
N ARG A 409 -15.40 -3.52 11.03
CA ARG A 409 -16.03 -2.62 10.05
C ARG A 409 -15.09 -2.30 8.88
N ARG A 410 -13.79 -2.17 9.15
CA ARG A 410 -12.78 -1.98 8.10
C ARG A 410 -12.65 -3.16 7.15
N MET A 411 -12.97 -4.36 7.63
CA MET A 411 -12.91 -5.60 6.85
C MET A 411 -14.15 -5.87 5.99
N VAL A 412 -15.19 -5.03 6.04
CA VAL A 412 -16.40 -5.27 5.24
C VAL A 412 -16.10 -5.37 3.73
N PRO A 413 -15.37 -4.43 3.10
CA PRO A 413 -15.03 -4.59 1.67
C PRO A 413 -14.11 -5.79 1.43
N HIS A 414 -13.23 -6.11 2.39
CA HIS A 414 -12.34 -7.27 2.30
C HIS A 414 -13.13 -8.59 2.26
N ILE A 415 -14.21 -8.71 3.04
CA ILE A 415 -15.08 -9.89 3.03
C ILE A 415 -15.77 -10.07 1.67
N PHE A 416 -16.18 -8.97 1.02
CA PHE A 416 -16.71 -9.05 -0.36
C PHE A 416 -15.63 -9.45 -1.37
N GLY A 417 -14.39 -8.98 -1.19
CA GLY A 417 -13.24 -9.45 -1.97
C GLY A 417 -12.97 -10.96 -1.80
N TRP A 418 -13.15 -11.50 -0.59
CA TRP A 418 -13.07 -12.94 -0.36
C TRP A 418 -14.11 -13.71 -1.16
N PHE A 419 -15.37 -13.24 -1.18
CA PHE A 419 -16.42 -13.89 -1.94
C PHE A 419 -16.10 -14.00 -3.44
N THR A 420 -15.62 -12.91 -4.06
CA THR A 420 -15.25 -12.93 -5.48
C THR A 420 -14.02 -13.82 -5.72
N MET A 421 -13.01 -13.75 -4.85
CA MET A 421 -11.82 -14.59 -4.94
C MET A 421 -12.14 -16.08 -4.79
N THR A 422 -12.94 -16.47 -3.80
CA THR A 422 -13.33 -17.88 -3.60
C THR A 422 -14.18 -18.40 -4.75
N SER A 423 -15.00 -17.54 -5.38
CA SER A 423 -15.81 -17.92 -6.55
C SER A 423 -14.93 -18.30 -7.74
N VAL A 424 -13.87 -17.52 -8.02
CA VAL A 424 -12.89 -17.83 -9.08
C VAL A 424 -12.22 -19.18 -8.81
N TRP A 425 -11.71 -19.39 -7.59
CA TRP A 425 -11.03 -20.64 -7.25
C TRP A 425 -11.96 -21.84 -7.22
N PHE A 426 -13.21 -21.67 -6.79
CA PHE A 426 -14.21 -22.72 -6.85
C PHE A 426 -14.45 -23.17 -8.29
N ILE A 427 -14.63 -22.24 -9.23
CA ILE A 427 -14.80 -22.56 -10.66
C ILE A 427 -13.58 -23.32 -11.20
N LEU A 428 -12.37 -22.83 -10.93
CA LEU A 428 -11.13 -23.46 -11.44
C LEU A 428 -10.89 -24.86 -10.84
N ILE A 429 -11.10 -25.03 -9.53
CA ILE A 429 -10.87 -26.33 -8.86
C ILE A 429 -11.95 -27.33 -9.29
N VAL A 430 -13.22 -26.94 -9.33
CA VAL A 430 -14.30 -27.83 -9.81
C VAL A 430 -14.05 -28.23 -11.26
N GLN A 431 -13.63 -27.30 -12.12
CA GLN A 431 -13.26 -27.63 -13.49
C GLN A 431 -12.12 -28.65 -13.56
N LEU A 432 -11.07 -28.47 -12.75
CA LEU A 432 -9.94 -29.42 -12.70
C LEU A 432 -10.39 -30.81 -12.27
N GLU A 433 -11.16 -30.91 -11.18
CA GLU A 433 -11.61 -32.21 -10.66
C GLU A 433 -12.62 -32.90 -11.59
N ASN A 434 -13.51 -32.14 -12.23
CA ASN A 434 -14.40 -32.67 -13.26
C ASN A 434 -13.61 -33.14 -14.48
N ALA A 435 -12.63 -32.36 -14.95
CA ALA A 435 -11.80 -32.73 -16.09
C ALA A 435 -11.01 -34.02 -15.83
N LYS A 436 -10.48 -34.22 -14.61
CA LYS A 436 -9.84 -35.49 -14.23
C LYS A 436 -10.82 -36.64 -14.36
N ARG A 437 -11.99 -36.50 -13.73
CA ARG A 437 -13.01 -37.54 -13.72
C ARG A 437 -13.48 -37.91 -15.12
N ASP A 438 -13.79 -36.91 -15.95
CA ASP A 438 -14.30 -37.13 -17.31
C ASP A 438 -13.23 -37.81 -18.19
N ILE A 439 -11.97 -37.41 -18.05
CA ILE A 439 -10.86 -38.00 -18.77
C ILE A 439 -10.61 -39.45 -18.33
N ASP A 440 -10.67 -39.74 -17.02
CA ASP A 440 -10.53 -41.10 -16.48
C ASP A 440 -11.69 -42.01 -16.93
N GLU A 441 -12.89 -41.46 -17.16
CA GLU A 441 -14.05 -42.20 -17.66
C GLU A 441 -13.94 -42.50 -19.18
N ILE A 442 -13.28 -41.65 -19.96
CA ILE A 442 -13.24 -41.72 -21.43
C ILE A 442 -11.93 -42.31 -21.97
N SER A 443 -10.81 -42.19 -21.23
CA SER A 443 -9.48 -42.53 -21.72
C SER A 443 -8.51 -42.94 -20.62
N ASP A 444 -7.49 -43.72 -20.97
CA ASP A 444 -6.38 -44.06 -20.05
C ASP A 444 -5.34 -42.92 -19.91
N ILE A 445 -5.59 -41.76 -20.52
CA ILE A 445 -4.65 -40.63 -20.53
C ILE A 445 -4.88 -39.80 -19.27
N ASN A 446 -3.92 -39.71 -18.36
CA ASN A 446 -4.05 -38.87 -17.18
C ASN A 446 -3.77 -37.38 -17.50
N ILE A 447 -4.44 -36.48 -16.78
CA ILE A 447 -4.06 -35.06 -16.77
C ILE A 447 -2.61 -34.94 -16.27
N PRO A 448 -1.74 -34.16 -16.94
CA PRO A 448 -0.36 -33.99 -16.50
C PRO A 448 -0.24 -33.44 -15.07
N ASP A 449 0.63 -34.04 -14.26
CA ASP A 449 0.82 -33.67 -12.85
C ASP A 449 1.17 -32.20 -12.62
N TRP A 450 1.87 -31.59 -13.58
CA TRP A 450 2.22 -30.18 -13.51
C TRP A 450 1.00 -29.26 -13.50
N VAL A 451 -0.15 -29.68 -14.07
CA VAL A 451 -1.40 -28.91 -14.04
C VAL A 451 -1.93 -28.84 -12.61
N ASN A 452 -1.88 -29.94 -11.86
CA ASN A 452 -2.25 -29.95 -10.44
C ASN A 452 -1.33 -29.02 -9.64
N ALA A 453 -0.02 -29.15 -9.84
CA ALA A 453 0.96 -28.28 -9.19
C ALA A 453 0.66 -26.80 -9.50
N LEU A 454 0.41 -26.47 -10.76
CA LEU A 454 0.11 -25.11 -11.20
C LEU A 454 -1.13 -24.54 -10.50
N ILE A 455 -2.26 -25.26 -10.50
CA ILE A 455 -3.51 -24.76 -9.91
C ILE A 455 -3.37 -24.62 -8.39
N TYR A 456 -2.97 -25.69 -7.69
CA TYR A 456 -2.89 -25.66 -6.23
C TYR A 456 -1.78 -24.74 -5.72
N GLY A 457 -0.64 -24.68 -6.41
CA GLY A 457 0.45 -23.75 -6.09
C GLY A 457 0.03 -22.30 -6.29
N THR A 458 -0.63 -21.98 -7.41
CA THR A 458 -1.12 -20.62 -7.65
C THR A 458 -2.21 -20.23 -6.64
N PHE A 459 -3.11 -21.14 -6.29
CA PHE A 459 -4.11 -20.96 -5.23
C PHE A 459 -3.44 -20.57 -3.90
N LEU A 460 -2.44 -21.34 -3.46
CA LEU A 460 -1.74 -21.09 -2.20
C LEU A 460 -0.99 -19.75 -2.20
N ILE A 461 -0.41 -19.34 -3.33
CA ILE A 461 0.26 -18.05 -3.46
C ILE A 461 -0.76 -16.90 -3.47
N PHE A 462 -1.86 -17.02 -4.22
CA PHE A 462 -2.88 -15.96 -4.30
C PHE A 462 -3.57 -15.71 -2.96
N MET A 463 -3.83 -16.77 -2.19
CA MET A 463 -4.39 -16.64 -0.83
C MET A 463 -3.51 -15.78 0.09
N GLN A 464 -2.19 -15.74 -0.13
CA GLN A 464 -1.28 -14.92 0.67
C GLN A 464 -1.52 -13.41 0.51
N PHE A 465 -2.00 -12.95 -0.65
CA PHE A 465 -2.32 -11.53 -0.86
C PHE A 465 -3.42 -11.06 0.09
N ALA A 466 -4.46 -11.89 0.29
CA ALA A 466 -5.54 -11.55 1.21
C ALA A 466 -5.04 -11.43 2.66
N PHE A 467 -4.12 -12.32 3.07
CA PHE A 467 -3.54 -12.28 4.42
C PHE A 467 -2.71 -11.03 4.68
N VAL A 468 -2.00 -10.50 3.69
CA VAL A 468 -1.29 -9.21 3.82
C VAL A 468 -2.27 -8.13 4.27
N GLN A 469 -3.41 -7.98 3.59
CA GLN A 469 -4.39 -6.96 3.95
C GLN A 469 -4.98 -7.16 5.35
N ILE A 470 -5.28 -8.41 5.75
CA ILE A 470 -5.77 -8.76 7.09
C ILE A 470 -4.79 -8.31 8.18
N VAL A 471 -3.51 -8.63 8.01
CA VAL A 471 -2.46 -8.30 8.98
C VAL A 471 -2.26 -6.80 9.05
N PHE A 472 -2.09 -6.12 7.92
CA PHE A 472 -1.75 -4.70 7.91
C PHE A 472 -2.89 -3.80 8.36
N GLN A 473 -4.13 -4.24 8.19
CA GLN A 473 -5.28 -3.54 8.75
C GLN A 473 -5.33 -3.61 10.29
N ARG A 474 -4.55 -4.49 10.92
CA ARG A 474 -4.35 -4.47 12.38
C ARG A 474 -3.15 -3.63 12.83
N LEU A 475 -2.22 -3.33 11.93
CA LEU A 475 -1.00 -2.61 12.25
C LEU A 475 -1.19 -1.09 12.23
N ASN A 476 -0.26 -0.39 12.89
CA ASN A 476 -0.21 1.06 12.88
C ASN A 476 0.16 1.58 11.48
N PRO A 477 -0.35 2.75 11.05
CA PRO A 477 -0.03 3.37 9.76
C PRO A 477 1.45 3.49 9.45
N GLY A 478 2.26 3.73 10.48
CA GLY A 478 3.71 3.79 10.31
C GLY A 478 4.33 2.51 9.73
N PHE A 479 3.70 1.36 9.83
CA PHE A 479 4.21 0.11 9.25
C PHE A 479 3.68 -0.16 7.84
N TYR A 480 2.82 0.68 7.28
CA TYR A 480 2.16 0.42 6.00
C TYR A 480 3.11 0.21 4.84
N TRP A 481 4.26 0.88 4.80
CA TRP A 481 5.27 0.70 3.75
C TRP A 481 5.77 -0.75 3.61
N ALA A 482 5.68 -1.56 4.66
CA ALA A 482 5.99 -2.98 4.58
C ALA A 482 4.93 -3.79 3.81
N THR A 483 3.70 -3.27 3.64
CA THR A 483 2.70 -3.84 2.71
C THR A 483 3.26 -3.84 1.30
N GLU A 484 3.86 -2.71 0.88
CA GLU A 484 4.38 -2.55 -0.49
C GLU A 484 5.49 -3.55 -0.75
N LEU A 485 6.38 -3.77 0.22
CA LEU A 485 7.39 -4.82 0.11
C LEU A 485 6.76 -6.21 -0.03
N ALA A 486 5.79 -6.55 0.84
CA ALA A 486 5.14 -7.86 0.81
C ALA A 486 4.41 -8.10 -0.52
N TYR A 487 3.67 -7.10 -1.00
CA TYR A 487 2.92 -7.19 -2.26
C TYR A 487 3.83 -7.23 -3.49
N CYS A 488 4.92 -6.46 -3.54
CA CYS A 488 5.90 -6.55 -4.62
C CYS A 488 6.53 -7.96 -4.70
N ILE A 489 6.91 -8.53 -3.55
CA ILE A 489 7.47 -9.88 -3.49
C ILE A 489 6.43 -10.91 -3.94
N LEU A 490 5.22 -10.87 -3.38
CA LEU A 490 4.14 -11.79 -3.74
C LEU A 490 3.75 -11.68 -5.22
N SER A 491 3.67 -10.46 -5.76
CA SER A 491 3.37 -10.20 -7.18
C SER A 491 4.43 -10.83 -8.09
N LEU A 492 5.70 -10.61 -7.76
CA LEU A 492 6.81 -11.20 -8.51
C LEU A 492 6.76 -12.73 -8.42
N THR A 493 6.63 -13.29 -7.22
CA THR A 493 6.58 -14.75 -7.01
C THR A 493 5.39 -15.39 -7.73
N ALA A 494 4.19 -14.83 -7.61
CA ALA A 494 2.99 -15.37 -8.25
C ALA A 494 3.09 -15.37 -9.78
N LYS A 495 3.57 -14.27 -10.36
CA LYS A 495 3.73 -14.12 -11.81
C LYS A 495 4.84 -15.00 -12.36
N LEU A 496 5.98 -15.09 -11.67
CA LEU A 496 7.05 -16.01 -12.03
C LEU A 496 6.60 -17.46 -11.93
N TYR A 497 5.89 -17.83 -10.87
CA TYR A 497 5.36 -19.19 -10.69
C TYR A 497 4.47 -19.59 -11.87
N LEU A 498 3.39 -18.83 -12.13
CA LEU A 498 2.48 -19.13 -13.24
C LEU A 498 3.18 -19.06 -14.60
N GLY A 499 3.93 -17.98 -14.83
CA GLY A 499 4.59 -17.71 -16.10
C GLY A 499 5.63 -18.76 -16.47
N LEU A 500 6.48 -19.19 -15.53
CA LEU A 500 7.48 -20.22 -15.77
C LEU A 500 6.84 -21.59 -15.98
N PHE A 501 5.81 -21.95 -15.20
CA PHE A 501 5.11 -23.22 -15.39
C PHE A 501 4.51 -23.33 -16.79
N ILE A 502 3.83 -22.29 -17.25
CA ILE A 502 3.25 -22.28 -18.60
C ILE A 502 4.35 -22.24 -19.66
N LEU A 503 5.36 -21.39 -19.50
CA LEU A 503 6.46 -21.27 -20.46
C LEU A 503 7.16 -22.63 -20.66
N ILE A 504 7.50 -23.32 -19.57
CA ILE A 504 8.24 -24.58 -19.61
C ILE A 504 7.36 -25.73 -20.12
N ASN A 505 6.15 -25.89 -19.59
CA ASN A 505 5.34 -27.08 -19.86
C ASN A 505 4.43 -26.95 -21.07
N VAL A 506 4.18 -25.73 -21.56
CA VAL A 506 3.32 -25.49 -22.73
C VAL A 506 4.15 -24.96 -23.90
N ILE A 507 4.82 -23.82 -23.74
CA ILE A 507 5.49 -23.15 -24.88
C ILE A 507 6.80 -23.83 -25.30
N MET A 508 7.55 -24.37 -24.33
CA MET A 508 8.83 -25.04 -24.60
C MET A 508 8.68 -26.54 -24.87
N ALA A 509 7.55 -27.13 -24.49
CA ALA A 509 7.26 -28.54 -24.72
C ALA A 509 6.86 -28.84 -26.18
N ASP A 510 6.51 -27.79 -26.94
CA ASP A 510 6.53 -27.77 -28.41
C ASP A 510 7.96 -27.90 -28.95
#